data_AF-A0AAE0W0R2-F1
#
_entry.id   AF-A0AAE0W0R2-F1
#
_cell.length_a   1.000
_cell.length_b   1.000
_cell.length_c   1.000
_cell.angle_alpha   90.00
_cell.angle_beta   90.00
_cell.angle_gamma   90.00
#
_symmetry.space_group_name_H-M   'P 1'
#
loop_
_entity.id
_entity.type
_entity.pdbx_description
1 polymer ?
#
loop_
_entity_poly.entity_id
_entity_poly.type
_entity_poly.pdbx_seq_one_letter_code
_entity_poly.pdbx_strand_id
1 'polypeptide(L)'
;MHEVLEGKRLRELYKATGGNWGGTKVDEAFSTFLVSIIGAPVFMKFNNQHRADYLSLFQNFELKKRSVPVDNTDLVTIQIPATLYEMCPNLSNDIKQSKYSGMVSAEHGKLRITADIFKQFFQNAITDIVNHMQKLLKQVSAIQMILMVGGFSDSPFLKHAVKSRFEPQYVVITPQDASLCIMKGAVLYGHDPDKVKSRISPYSFGVAMTVPFIKGIHPEGKKITIDGEDLCDDVFDKHVEAGSEVLSGVFQNEKIYYPLTDNDTILPIVLYSSASKSPKYIDEKGCCCVGKYLVFCNRCLGDRKEDKRLKVRLKFGGTDVDVEAEDNHGKIHKARFSFANE
;
A
#
# COMPACT_ATOMS: atom_id res chain seq x y z
N MET A 1 3.93 -6.74 -10.03
CA MET A 1 4.34 -6.98 -11.44
C MET A 1 3.30 -7.87 -12.08
N HIS A 2 3.03 -7.70 -13.37
CA HIS A 2 1.90 -8.39 -14.02
C HIS A 2 2.30 -9.04 -15.34
N GLU A 3 1.72 -10.20 -15.60
CA GLU A 3 1.70 -10.88 -16.88
C GLU A 3 0.35 -10.59 -17.57
N VAL A 4 0.40 -10.25 -18.86
CA VAL A 4 -0.79 -10.11 -19.70
C VAL A 4 -1.07 -11.45 -20.36
N LEU A 5 -2.15 -12.09 -19.95
CA LEU A 5 -2.62 -13.37 -20.47
C LEU A 5 -3.49 -13.17 -21.72
N GLU A 6 -3.81 -14.28 -22.37
CA GLU A 6 -4.82 -14.33 -23.43
C GLU A 6 -6.15 -13.72 -22.96
N GLY A 7 -6.84 -13.02 -23.87
CA GLY A 7 -8.05 -12.27 -23.52
C GLY A 7 -7.80 -10.96 -22.75
N LYS A 8 -6.55 -10.50 -22.67
CA LYS A 8 -6.12 -9.27 -21.95
C LYS A 8 -6.45 -9.32 -20.45
N ARG A 9 -6.37 -10.51 -19.86
CA ARG A 9 -6.47 -10.68 -18.39
C ARG A 9 -5.10 -10.52 -17.76
N LEU A 10 -5.06 -10.09 -16.51
CA LEU A 10 -3.85 -9.81 -15.76
C LEU A 10 -3.65 -10.88 -14.69
N ARG A 11 -2.44 -11.43 -14.62
CA ARG A 11 -1.94 -12.27 -13.52
C ARG A 11 -0.85 -11.52 -12.79
N GLU A 12 -1.01 -11.31 -11.49
CA GLU A 12 0.06 -10.73 -10.69
C GLU A 12 1.14 -11.79 -10.44
N LEU A 13 2.39 -11.46 -10.77
CA LEU A 13 3.56 -12.33 -10.57
C LEU A 13 4.31 -12.01 -9.28
N TYR A 14 4.16 -10.78 -8.80
CA TYR A 14 4.83 -10.30 -7.61
C TYR A 14 4.01 -9.20 -6.97
N LYS A 15 3.82 -9.29 -5.65
CA LYS A 15 2.99 -8.39 -4.86
C LYS A 15 3.38 -6.92 -5.05
N ALA A 16 2.40 -6.03 -4.94
CA ALA A 16 2.64 -4.60 -4.89
C ALA A 16 3.62 -4.23 -3.76
N THR A 17 4.52 -3.29 -4.04
CA THR A 17 5.45 -2.71 -3.06
C THR A 17 5.57 -1.22 -3.33
N GLY A 18 5.92 -0.47 -2.30
CA GLY A 18 6.11 0.97 -2.40
C GLY A 18 6.78 1.50 -1.15
N GLY A 19 6.94 2.82 -1.09
CA GLY A 19 7.42 3.51 0.09
C GLY A 19 7.26 5.01 -0.09
N ASN A 20 7.73 5.75 0.90
CA ASN A 20 7.57 7.20 0.96
C ASN A 20 8.63 7.92 0.11
N TRP A 21 8.57 7.73 -1.22
CA TRP A 21 9.51 8.27 -2.20
C TRP A 21 8.82 8.81 -3.47
N GLY A 22 7.51 9.11 -3.36
CA GLY A 22 6.72 9.70 -4.45
C GLY A 22 6.95 11.21 -4.62
N GLY A 23 6.12 11.83 -5.47
CA GLY A 23 6.20 13.27 -5.77
C GLY A 23 6.09 14.18 -4.54
N THR A 24 5.42 13.72 -3.48
CA THR A 24 5.35 14.41 -2.18
C THR A 24 6.73 14.61 -1.54
N LYS A 25 7.71 13.73 -1.78
CA LYS A 25 9.09 13.96 -1.32
C LYS A 25 9.77 15.13 -2.01
N VAL A 26 9.38 15.42 -3.25
CA VAL A 26 9.84 16.62 -3.95
C VAL A 26 9.21 17.87 -3.32
N ASP A 27 7.94 17.80 -2.91
CA ASP A 27 7.26 18.88 -2.19
C ASP A 27 7.84 19.11 -0.79
N GLU A 28 8.18 18.04 -0.08
CA GLU A 28 8.90 18.12 1.20
C GLU A 28 10.27 18.77 1.02
N ALA A 29 11.04 18.37 0.00
CA ALA A 29 12.34 18.99 -0.30
C ALA A 29 12.21 20.49 -0.59
N PHE A 30 11.20 20.89 -1.35
CA PHE A 30 10.88 22.31 -1.59
C PHE A 30 10.44 23.03 -0.31
N SER A 31 9.64 22.38 0.54
CA SER A 31 9.25 22.92 1.85
C SER A 31 10.47 23.15 2.75
N THR A 32 11.37 22.17 2.86
CA THR A 32 12.62 22.28 3.61
C THR A 32 13.50 23.40 3.06
N PHE A 33 13.56 23.53 1.74
CA PHE A 33 14.25 24.63 1.08
C PHE A 33 13.67 26.00 1.50
N LEU A 34 12.36 26.18 1.43
CA LEU A 34 11.70 27.43 1.87
C LEU A 34 11.96 27.71 3.36
N VAL A 35 11.78 26.70 4.23
CA VAL A 35 12.05 26.79 5.67
C VAL A 35 13.50 27.21 5.95
N SER A 36 14.46 26.74 5.16
CA SER A 36 15.87 27.11 5.32
C SER A 36 16.18 28.56 4.95
N ILE A 37 15.27 29.25 4.25
CA ILE A 37 15.40 30.66 3.88
C ILE A 37 14.60 31.54 4.85
N ILE A 38 13.32 31.23 5.05
CA ILE A 38 12.39 32.12 5.79
C ILE A 38 12.19 31.72 7.26
N GLY A 39 12.71 30.57 7.67
CA GLY A 39 12.55 30.01 9.01
C GLY A 39 11.24 29.24 9.21
N ALA A 40 11.29 28.23 10.08
CA ALA A 40 10.14 27.38 10.39
C ALA A 40 8.93 28.16 10.98
N PRO A 41 9.11 29.15 11.89
CA PRO A 41 7.97 29.88 12.44
C PRO A 41 7.15 30.63 11.37
N VAL A 42 7.84 31.27 10.41
CA VAL A 42 7.18 32.02 9.33
C VAL A 42 6.47 31.07 8.38
N PHE A 43 7.13 29.98 7.98
CA PHE A 43 6.54 28.96 7.12
C PHE A 43 5.28 28.31 7.73
N MET A 44 5.32 27.96 9.02
CA MET A 44 4.16 27.40 9.74
C MET A 44 3.02 28.41 9.84
N LYS A 45 3.32 29.68 10.14
CA LYS A 45 2.32 30.76 10.16
C LYS A 45 1.66 30.92 8.79
N PHE A 46 2.45 30.90 7.72
CA PHE A 46 1.96 30.99 6.34
C PHE A 46 1.03 29.82 5.99
N ASN A 47 1.42 28.58 6.28
CA ASN A 47 0.58 27.40 6.01
C ASN A 47 -0.75 27.41 6.80
N ASN A 48 -0.71 27.84 8.06
CA ASN A 48 -1.87 27.75 8.97
C ASN A 48 -2.82 28.94 8.84
N GLN A 49 -2.31 30.15 8.63
CA GLN A 49 -3.12 31.38 8.60
C GLN A 49 -3.45 31.86 7.18
N HIS A 50 -2.66 31.47 6.18
CA HIS A 50 -2.82 31.89 4.78
C HIS A 50 -2.90 30.66 3.85
N ARG A 51 -3.79 29.72 4.20
CA ARG A 51 -3.90 28.40 3.55
C ARG A 51 -4.12 28.47 2.03
N ALA A 52 -4.94 29.42 1.55
CA ALA A 52 -5.22 29.57 0.12
C ALA A 52 -3.95 29.96 -0.67
N ASP A 53 -3.17 30.90 -0.14
CA ASP A 53 -1.91 31.34 -0.74
C ASP A 53 -0.85 30.25 -0.67
N TYR A 54 -0.77 29.52 0.46
CA TYR A 54 0.07 28.34 0.57
C TYR A 54 -0.24 27.32 -0.53
N LEU A 55 -1.53 27.00 -0.73
CA LEU A 55 -1.94 26.07 -1.77
C LEU A 55 -1.60 26.60 -3.17
N SER A 56 -1.78 27.90 -3.41
CA SER A 56 -1.40 28.55 -4.67
C SER A 56 0.10 28.43 -4.96
N LEU A 57 0.97 28.63 -3.95
CA LEU A 57 2.41 28.46 -4.08
C LEU A 57 2.78 27.03 -4.50
N PHE A 58 2.21 26.03 -3.82
CA PHE A 58 2.49 24.61 -4.13
C PHE A 58 1.88 24.18 -5.47
N GLN A 59 0.75 24.74 -5.88
CA GLN A 59 0.21 24.52 -7.23
C GLN A 59 1.14 25.09 -8.31
N ASN A 60 1.68 26.30 -8.11
CA ASN A 60 2.67 26.88 -9.02
C ASN A 60 3.94 26.02 -9.10
N PHE A 61 4.40 25.49 -7.96
CA PHE A 61 5.53 24.56 -7.92
C PHE A 61 5.21 23.24 -8.65
N GLU A 62 4.03 22.66 -8.44
CA GLU A 62 3.56 21.44 -9.13
C GLU A 62 3.59 21.61 -10.66
N LEU A 63 3.14 22.76 -11.17
CA LEU A 63 3.22 23.07 -12.60
C LEU A 63 4.67 23.06 -13.10
N LYS A 64 5.62 23.59 -12.31
CA LYS A 64 7.05 23.54 -12.67
C LYS A 64 7.61 22.13 -12.61
N LYS A 65 7.25 21.31 -11.62
CA LYS A 65 7.69 19.91 -11.53
C LYS A 65 7.32 19.07 -12.76
N ARG A 66 6.22 19.43 -13.43
CA ARG A 66 5.69 18.73 -14.61
C ARG A 66 6.14 19.33 -15.95
N SER A 67 6.55 20.59 -15.99
CA SER A 67 6.83 21.32 -17.25
C SER A 67 8.30 21.61 -17.51
N VAL A 68 9.15 21.69 -16.49
CA VAL A 68 10.57 22.03 -16.68
C VAL A 68 11.29 20.86 -17.37
N PRO A 69 11.92 21.08 -18.55
CA PRO A 69 12.71 20.06 -19.24
C PRO A 69 13.95 19.64 -18.44
N VAL A 70 14.44 18.42 -18.70
CA VAL A 70 15.60 17.86 -17.97
C VAL A 70 16.90 18.59 -18.31
N ASP A 71 17.05 18.98 -19.56
CA ASP A 71 18.17 19.73 -20.12
C ASP A 71 18.06 21.24 -19.87
N ASN A 72 17.03 21.70 -19.16
CA ASN A 72 16.89 23.11 -18.79
C ASN A 72 18.15 23.60 -18.05
N THR A 73 18.73 24.67 -18.56
CA THR A 73 19.84 25.43 -17.96
C THR A 73 19.39 26.77 -17.39
N ASP A 74 18.20 27.24 -17.79
CA ASP A 74 17.66 28.55 -17.41
C ASP A 74 17.10 28.58 -15.98
N LEU A 75 16.88 29.79 -15.47
CA LEU A 75 16.24 30.00 -14.16
C LEU A 75 14.79 29.53 -14.17
N VAL A 76 14.43 28.69 -13.20
CA VAL A 76 13.06 28.28 -12.94
C VAL A 76 12.38 29.35 -12.09
N THR A 77 11.30 29.94 -12.60
CA THR A 77 10.55 30.99 -11.91
C THR A 77 9.26 30.45 -11.29
N ILE A 78 9.12 30.58 -9.97
CA ILE A 78 7.91 30.23 -9.21
C ILE A 78 7.27 31.53 -8.69
N GLN A 79 5.96 31.68 -8.88
CA GLN A 79 5.23 32.82 -8.33
C GLN A 79 5.08 32.65 -6.82
N ILE A 80 5.41 33.70 -6.07
CA ILE A 80 5.23 33.79 -4.63
C ILE A 80 3.99 34.65 -4.35
N PRO A 81 3.04 34.18 -3.52
CA PRO A 81 1.91 35.00 -3.08
C PRO A 81 2.36 36.28 -2.36
N ALA A 82 1.62 37.38 -2.56
CA ALA A 82 1.93 38.67 -1.94
C ALA A 82 2.04 38.56 -0.41
N THR A 83 1.18 37.75 0.22
CA THR A 83 1.20 37.48 1.67
C THR A 83 2.52 36.91 2.15
N LEU A 84 3.12 35.95 1.42
CA LEU A 84 4.43 35.41 1.79
C LEU A 84 5.54 36.46 1.63
N TYR A 85 5.45 37.30 0.58
CA TYR A 85 6.39 38.39 0.37
C TYR A 85 6.30 39.46 1.48
N GLU A 86 5.08 39.81 1.92
CA GLU A 86 4.81 40.74 3.02
C GLU A 86 5.26 40.19 4.39
N MET A 87 5.10 38.87 4.61
CA MET A 87 5.59 38.19 5.81
C MET A 87 7.12 38.13 5.88
N CYS A 88 7.80 38.30 4.75
CA CYS A 88 9.26 38.23 4.62
C CYS A 88 9.82 39.50 3.94
N PRO A 89 9.76 40.68 4.60
CA PRO A 89 10.18 41.94 3.97
C PRO A 89 11.67 41.97 3.57
N ASN A 90 12.51 41.14 4.20
CA ASN A 90 13.93 41.01 3.90
C ASN A 90 14.27 39.78 3.05
N LEU A 91 13.29 39.11 2.42
CA LEU A 91 13.48 37.84 1.72
C LEU A 91 14.66 37.84 0.74
N SER A 92 14.83 38.90 -0.05
CA SER A 92 15.95 39.03 -1.00
C SER A 92 17.31 39.06 -0.30
N ASN A 93 17.40 39.70 0.87
CA ASN A 93 18.61 39.74 1.68
C ASN A 93 18.85 38.42 2.42
N ASP A 94 17.80 37.80 2.96
CA ASP A 94 17.87 36.49 3.61
C ASP A 94 18.42 35.43 2.65
N ILE A 95 17.97 35.45 1.38
CA ILE A 95 18.51 34.58 0.33
C ILE A 95 19.99 34.87 0.07
N LYS A 96 20.40 36.14 -0.03
CA LYS A 96 21.80 36.53 -0.26
C LYS A 96 22.73 36.12 0.88
N GLN A 97 22.22 36.05 2.11
CA GLN A 97 22.96 35.60 3.29
C GLN A 97 22.91 34.08 3.50
N SER A 98 21.99 33.39 2.82
CA SER A 98 21.88 31.94 2.85
C SER A 98 22.92 31.25 1.96
N LYS A 99 23.00 29.92 2.08
CA LYS A 99 23.79 29.07 1.17
C LYS A 99 23.33 29.10 -0.30
N TYR A 100 22.20 29.74 -0.61
CA TYR A 100 21.66 29.85 -1.97
C TYR A 100 22.01 31.18 -2.66
N SER A 101 22.88 31.99 -2.06
CA SER A 101 23.37 33.25 -2.65
C SER A 101 23.91 33.02 -4.07
N GLY A 102 23.49 33.85 -5.02
CA GLY A 102 23.85 33.74 -6.44
C GLY A 102 23.13 32.62 -7.22
N MET A 103 22.44 31.69 -6.54
CA MET A 103 21.69 30.59 -7.15
C MET A 103 20.17 30.79 -7.07
N VAL A 104 19.71 31.60 -6.11
CA VAL A 104 18.31 31.91 -5.90
C VAL A 104 18.17 33.42 -5.74
N SER A 105 17.07 33.97 -6.25
CA SER A 105 16.68 35.36 -6.01
C SER A 105 15.17 35.47 -5.84
N ALA A 106 14.71 36.36 -4.97
CA ALA A 106 13.29 36.69 -4.85
C ALA A 106 13.09 38.18 -5.09
N GLU A 107 12.34 38.53 -6.15
CA GLU A 107 12.08 39.91 -6.56
C GLU A 107 10.70 40.01 -7.20
N HIS A 108 9.95 41.09 -6.92
CA HIS A 108 8.65 41.37 -7.53
C HIS A 108 7.67 40.18 -7.47
N GLY A 109 7.59 39.50 -6.33
CA GLY A 109 6.71 38.33 -6.14
C GLY A 109 7.14 37.07 -6.90
N LYS A 110 8.38 37.01 -7.40
CA LYS A 110 8.91 35.86 -8.14
C LYS A 110 10.13 35.28 -7.45
N LEU A 111 10.10 33.98 -7.19
CA LEU A 111 11.24 33.18 -6.78
C LEU A 111 11.91 32.60 -8.02
N ARG A 112 13.14 33.01 -8.31
CA ARG A 112 13.95 32.46 -9.40
C ARG A 112 15.00 31.53 -8.80
N ILE A 113 15.07 30.31 -9.31
CA ILE A 113 15.93 29.24 -8.83
C ILE A 113 16.75 28.73 -10.01
N THR A 114 18.06 28.54 -9.85
CA THR A 114 18.88 27.88 -10.88
C THR A 114 18.37 26.46 -11.16
N ALA A 115 18.60 26.01 -12.40
CA ALA A 115 18.23 24.64 -12.79
C ALA A 115 18.84 23.57 -11.86
N ASP A 116 20.06 23.79 -11.37
CA ASP A 116 20.76 22.84 -10.49
C ASP A 116 20.08 22.69 -9.13
N ILE A 117 19.71 23.79 -8.48
CA ILE A 117 18.96 23.74 -7.22
C ILE A 117 17.58 23.12 -7.44
N PHE A 118 16.91 23.47 -8.54
CA PHE A 118 15.61 22.89 -8.85
C PHE A 118 15.68 21.37 -9.07
N LYS A 119 16.71 20.88 -9.76
CA LYS A 119 16.98 19.45 -9.97
C LYS A 119 17.24 18.70 -8.67
N GLN A 120 17.91 19.33 -7.70
CA GLN A 120 18.21 18.71 -6.40
C GLN A 120 16.95 18.31 -5.61
N PHE A 121 15.81 19.00 -5.79
CA PHE A 121 14.56 18.64 -5.11
C PHE A 121 14.06 17.22 -5.49
N PHE A 122 14.45 16.71 -6.66
CA PHE A 122 14.02 15.40 -7.15
C PHE A 122 14.98 14.27 -6.80
N GLN A 123 16.23 14.60 -6.44
CA GLN A 123 17.33 13.64 -6.43
C GLN A 123 17.08 12.45 -5.49
N ASN A 124 16.64 12.71 -4.26
CA ASN A 124 16.38 11.65 -3.27
C ASN A 124 15.23 10.74 -3.72
N ALA A 125 14.09 11.34 -4.11
CA ALA A 125 12.92 10.60 -4.57
C ALA A 125 13.27 9.72 -5.79
N ILE A 126 13.95 10.29 -6.80
CA ILE A 126 14.36 9.55 -8.00
C ILE A 126 15.34 8.42 -7.65
N THR A 127 16.31 8.67 -6.78
CA THR A 127 17.31 7.67 -6.38
C THR A 127 16.63 6.49 -5.70
N ASP A 128 15.71 6.75 -4.78
CA ASP A 128 14.95 5.72 -4.07
C ASP A 128 14.06 4.93 -5.04
N ILE A 129 13.36 5.60 -5.97
CA ILE A 129 12.57 4.96 -7.04
C ILE A 129 13.44 4.00 -7.84
N VAL A 130 14.55 4.49 -8.38
CA VAL A 130 15.43 3.74 -9.27
C VAL A 130 16.05 2.55 -8.54
N ASN A 131 16.51 2.75 -7.31
CA ASN A 131 17.09 1.68 -6.49
C ASN A 131 16.05 0.59 -6.15
N HIS A 132 14.82 1.00 -5.83
CA HIS A 132 13.75 0.05 -5.57
C HIS A 132 13.38 -0.75 -6.81
N MET A 133 13.22 -0.08 -7.96
CA MET A 133 12.96 -0.73 -9.25
C MET A 133 14.04 -1.75 -9.60
N GLN A 134 15.33 -1.42 -9.40
CA GLN A 134 16.43 -2.36 -9.64
C GLN A 134 16.33 -3.62 -8.77
N LYS A 135 15.93 -3.50 -7.51
CA LYS A 135 15.74 -4.65 -6.61
C LYS A 135 14.54 -5.50 -7.05
N LEU A 136 13.45 -4.84 -7.42
CA LEU A 136 12.22 -5.48 -7.88
C LEU A 136 12.42 -6.27 -9.17
N LEU A 137 13.07 -5.68 -10.18
CA LEU A 137 13.30 -6.30 -11.49
C LEU A 137 14.16 -7.57 -11.42
N LYS A 138 14.84 -7.83 -10.29
CA LYS A 138 15.55 -9.09 -10.02
C LYS A 138 14.66 -10.21 -9.47
N GLN A 139 13.45 -9.89 -8.99
CA GLN A 139 12.55 -10.86 -8.36
C GLN A 139 11.74 -11.69 -9.36
N VAL A 140 11.58 -11.18 -10.59
CA VAL A 140 10.76 -11.81 -11.63
C VAL A 140 11.55 -11.81 -12.93
N SER A 141 11.65 -12.97 -13.58
CA SER A 141 12.27 -13.10 -14.89
C SER A 141 11.32 -12.64 -16.01
N ALA A 142 11.89 -12.37 -17.19
CA ALA A 142 11.14 -12.08 -18.42
C ALA A 142 10.23 -10.83 -18.39
N ILE A 143 10.61 -9.79 -17.64
CA ILE A 143 9.96 -8.49 -17.75
C ILE A 143 10.30 -7.84 -19.10
N GLN A 144 9.27 -7.49 -19.88
CA GLN A 144 9.43 -6.89 -21.21
C GLN A 144 9.33 -5.36 -21.17
N MET A 145 8.46 -4.83 -20.30
CA MET A 145 8.05 -3.43 -20.31
C MET A 145 7.92 -2.88 -18.90
N ILE A 146 8.31 -1.61 -18.73
CA ILE A 146 8.05 -0.80 -17.55
C ILE A 146 6.99 0.24 -17.94
N LEU A 147 5.81 0.15 -17.33
CA LEU A 147 4.73 1.11 -17.51
C LEU A 147 4.75 2.12 -16.35
N MET A 148 5.11 3.37 -16.65
CA MET A 148 5.16 4.47 -15.69
C MET A 148 3.80 5.14 -15.56
N VAL A 149 3.13 4.98 -14.42
CA VAL A 149 1.80 5.55 -14.13
C VAL A 149 1.81 6.40 -12.86
N GLY A 150 0.76 7.18 -12.63
CA GLY A 150 0.63 8.09 -11.49
C GLY A 150 1.18 9.50 -11.78
N GLY A 151 0.79 10.48 -10.96
CA GLY A 151 1.09 11.89 -11.22
C GLY A 151 2.58 12.22 -11.30
N PHE A 152 3.42 11.60 -10.47
CA PHE A 152 4.85 11.87 -10.50
C PHE A 152 5.54 11.31 -11.76
N SER A 153 4.95 10.30 -12.39
CA SER A 153 5.41 9.78 -13.68
C SER A 153 5.26 10.79 -14.81
N ASP A 154 4.51 11.88 -14.63
CA ASP A 154 4.48 12.99 -15.60
C ASP A 154 5.74 13.86 -15.57
N SER A 155 6.54 13.80 -14.50
CA SER A 155 7.75 14.61 -14.35
C SER A 155 8.82 14.25 -15.38
N PRO A 156 9.34 15.22 -16.16
CA PRO A 156 10.44 14.98 -17.10
C PRO A 156 11.68 14.36 -16.43
N PHE A 157 12.02 14.80 -15.22
CA PHE A 157 13.16 14.28 -14.47
C PHE A 157 13.04 12.80 -14.14
N LEU A 158 11.86 12.37 -13.67
CA LEU A 158 11.63 10.95 -13.35
C LEU A 158 11.62 10.10 -14.62
N LYS A 159 10.93 10.55 -15.68
CA LYS A 159 10.91 9.86 -16.98
C LYS A 159 12.31 9.63 -17.51
N HIS A 160 13.15 10.69 -17.51
CA HIS A 160 14.52 10.59 -17.96
C HIS A 160 15.34 9.64 -17.09
N ALA A 161 15.29 9.76 -15.76
CA ALA A 161 16.07 8.89 -14.88
C ALA A 161 15.73 7.40 -15.04
N VAL A 162 14.44 7.07 -15.17
CA VAL A 162 14.00 5.68 -15.39
C VAL A 162 14.44 5.20 -16.78
N LYS A 163 14.21 5.99 -17.85
CA LYS A 163 14.64 5.62 -19.21
C LYS A 163 16.14 5.41 -19.29
N SER A 164 16.93 6.39 -18.85
CA SER A 164 18.40 6.33 -18.87
C SER A 164 18.96 5.14 -18.10
N ARG A 165 18.25 4.65 -17.07
CA ARG A 165 18.72 3.52 -16.27
C ARG A 165 18.34 2.16 -16.84
N PHE A 166 17.15 2.04 -17.42
CA PHE A 166 16.53 0.75 -17.73
C PHE A 166 16.40 0.47 -19.23
N GLU A 167 16.50 1.48 -20.10
CA GLU A 167 16.63 1.28 -21.54
C GLU A 167 18.08 0.95 -21.93
N PRO A 168 18.33 0.12 -22.96
CA PRO A 168 17.33 -0.57 -23.80
C PRO A 168 16.86 -1.92 -23.24
N GLN A 169 17.29 -2.31 -22.03
CA GLN A 169 16.97 -3.63 -21.46
C GLN A 169 15.46 -3.85 -21.31
N TYR A 170 14.72 -2.80 -20.96
CA TYR A 170 13.27 -2.81 -20.83
C TYR A 170 12.66 -1.69 -21.67
N VAL A 171 11.51 -1.94 -22.31
CA VAL A 171 10.76 -0.87 -22.97
C VAL A 171 10.08 -0.01 -21.91
N VAL A 172 10.45 1.27 -21.80
CA VAL A 172 9.87 2.19 -20.81
C VAL A 172 8.78 3.05 -21.46
N ILE A 173 7.54 2.84 -21.04
CA ILE A 173 6.37 3.56 -21.55
C ILE A 173 5.79 4.45 -20.45
N THR A 174 5.58 5.72 -20.77
CA THR A 174 4.74 6.61 -19.97
C THR A 174 3.51 6.98 -20.81
N PRO A 175 2.31 6.51 -20.43
CA PRO A 175 1.09 6.86 -21.13
C PRO A 175 0.84 8.38 -21.14
N GLN A 176 0.07 8.84 -22.12
CA GLN A 176 -0.57 10.16 -22.03
C GLN A 176 -1.51 10.16 -20.82
N ASP A 177 -1.44 11.22 -20.02
CA ASP A 177 -2.12 11.34 -18.72
C ASP A 177 -1.78 10.22 -17.74
N ALA A 178 -0.50 10.05 -17.41
CA ALA A 178 -0.06 9.05 -16.44
C ALA A 178 -0.80 9.21 -15.09
N SER A 179 -1.14 10.45 -14.71
CA SER A 179 -1.95 10.79 -13.54
C SER A 179 -3.37 10.19 -13.55
N LEU A 180 -3.99 10.01 -14.72
CA LEU A 180 -5.35 9.47 -14.86
C LEU A 180 -5.39 7.96 -15.03
N CYS A 181 -4.25 7.32 -15.33
CA CYS A 181 -4.20 5.88 -15.63
C CYS A 181 -4.74 5.00 -14.50
N ILE A 182 -4.48 5.37 -13.24
CA ILE A 182 -4.97 4.63 -12.08
C ILE A 182 -6.50 4.68 -12.02
N MET A 183 -7.08 5.87 -12.17
CA MET A 183 -8.54 6.06 -12.18
C MET A 183 -9.19 5.34 -13.36
N LYS A 184 -8.64 5.48 -14.58
CA LYS A 184 -9.12 4.78 -15.77
C LYS A 184 -9.10 3.25 -15.54
N GLY A 185 -8.01 2.74 -14.96
CA GLY A 185 -7.89 1.32 -14.60
C GLY A 185 -8.92 0.88 -13.56
N ALA A 186 -9.19 1.70 -12.55
CA ALA A 186 -10.20 1.41 -11.53
C ALA A 186 -11.62 1.35 -12.12
N VAL A 187 -11.97 2.27 -13.02
CA VAL A 187 -13.26 2.26 -13.73
C VAL A 187 -13.40 0.99 -14.57
N LEU A 188 -12.37 0.63 -15.34
CA LEU A 188 -12.35 -0.61 -16.13
C LEU A 188 -12.49 -1.84 -15.25
N TYR A 189 -11.79 -1.88 -14.11
CA TYR A 189 -11.89 -2.97 -13.13
C TYR A 189 -13.29 -3.07 -12.52
N GLY A 190 -13.94 -1.94 -12.22
CA GLY A 190 -15.30 -1.93 -11.72
C GLY A 190 -16.32 -2.48 -12.72
N HIS A 191 -16.11 -2.25 -14.03
CA HIS A 191 -16.95 -2.81 -15.09
C HIS A 191 -16.71 -4.31 -15.34
N ASP A 192 -15.44 -4.74 -15.29
CA ASP A 192 -15.04 -6.13 -15.55
C ASP A 192 -13.94 -6.57 -14.56
N PRO A 193 -14.31 -7.04 -13.34
CA PRO A 193 -13.35 -7.50 -12.35
C PRO A 193 -12.55 -8.72 -12.82
N ASP A 194 -13.09 -9.52 -13.75
CA ASP A 194 -12.45 -10.73 -14.29
C ASP A 194 -11.24 -10.40 -15.18
N LYS A 195 -11.01 -9.12 -15.49
CA LYS A 195 -9.74 -8.64 -16.04
C LYS A 195 -8.55 -8.94 -15.15
N VAL A 196 -8.73 -9.07 -13.84
CA VAL A 196 -7.67 -9.54 -12.94
C VAL A 196 -7.96 -11.00 -12.61
N LYS A 197 -7.19 -11.92 -13.22
CA LYS A 197 -7.36 -13.36 -13.03
C LYS A 197 -6.89 -13.80 -11.65
N SER A 198 -5.74 -13.29 -11.22
CA SER A 198 -5.10 -13.70 -9.97
C SER A 198 -4.18 -12.63 -9.41
N ARG A 199 -3.98 -12.71 -8.09
CA ARG A 199 -3.17 -11.80 -7.29
C ARG A 199 -2.17 -12.59 -6.45
N ILE A 200 -1.09 -11.95 -6.04
CA ILE A 200 -0.16 -12.52 -5.05
C ILE A 200 -0.59 -12.04 -3.67
N SER A 201 -0.99 -12.96 -2.79
CA SER A 201 -1.42 -12.59 -1.45
C SER A 201 -0.26 -11.92 -0.68
N PRO A 202 -0.38 -10.67 -0.22
CA PRO A 202 0.71 -10.01 0.49
C PRO A 202 0.93 -10.58 1.90
N TYR A 203 -0.11 -11.21 2.47
CA TYR A 203 -0.17 -11.76 3.81
C TYR A 203 -0.60 -13.23 3.78
N SER A 204 -0.25 -13.96 4.83
CA SER A 204 -0.90 -15.23 5.13
C SER A 204 -2.23 -14.93 5.82
N PHE A 205 -3.27 -15.68 5.47
CA PHE A 205 -4.58 -15.57 6.11
C PHE A 205 -4.93 -16.90 6.76
N GLY A 206 -5.53 -16.85 7.94
CA GLY A 206 -5.91 -18.03 8.68
C GLY A 206 -6.94 -17.73 9.74
N VAL A 207 -7.50 -18.79 10.31
CA VAL A 207 -8.49 -18.72 11.37
C VAL A 207 -7.82 -19.06 12.70
N ALA A 208 -8.15 -18.33 13.76
CA ALA A 208 -7.71 -18.67 15.10
C ALA A 208 -8.33 -20.00 15.52
N MET A 209 -7.51 -20.90 16.03
CA MET A 209 -7.91 -22.24 16.41
C MET A 209 -7.37 -22.64 17.77
N THR A 210 -8.15 -23.46 18.44
CA THR A 210 -7.71 -24.23 19.59
C THR A 210 -7.62 -25.70 19.14
N VAL A 211 -6.50 -26.35 19.39
CA VAL A 211 -6.20 -27.72 18.92
C VAL A 211 -5.75 -28.61 20.08
N PRO A 212 -5.77 -29.95 19.96
CA PRO A 212 -5.22 -30.82 21.00
C PRO A 212 -3.78 -30.45 21.39
N PHE A 213 -3.50 -30.37 22.70
CA PHE A 213 -2.17 -30.02 23.19
C PHE A 213 -1.19 -31.20 23.01
N ILE A 214 -0.04 -30.95 22.39
CA ILE A 214 1.02 -31.94 22.25
C ILE A 214 2.23 -31.47 23.03
N LYS A 215 2.51 -32.17 24.14
CA LYS A 215 3.64 -31.88 25.02
C LYS A 215 4.96 -31.94 24.24
N GLY A 216 5.78 -30.91 24.39
CA GLY A 216 7.07 -30.79 23.69
C GLY A 216 6.98 -30.20 22.27
N ILE A 217 5.78 -30.06 21.70
CA ILE A 217 5.56 -29.34 20.43
C ILE A 217 4.95 -27.97 20.70
N HIS A 218 3.90 -27.92 21.54
CA HIS A 218 3.20 -26.70 21.87
C HIS A 218 3.82 -26.01 23.10
N PRO A 219 3.88 -24.66 23.13
CA PRO A 219 4.30 -23.90 24.29
C PRO A 219 3.37 -24.14 25.48
N GLU A 220 3.94 -24.49 26.64
CA GLU A 220 3.15 -24.70 27.87
C GLU A 220 2.32 -23.47 28.25
N GLY A 221 2.80 -22.25 27.95
CA GLY A 221 2.05 -21.01 28.21
C GLY A 221 0.77 -20.85 27.37
N LYS A 222 0.57 -21.65 26.32
CA LYS A 222 -0.64 -21.67 25.49
C LYS A 222 -1.56 -22.86 25.81
N LYS A 223 -1.18 -23.67 26.81
CA LYS A 223 -1.97 -24.80 27.26
C LYS A 223 -3.19 -24.32 28.04
N ILE A 224 -4.36 -24.79 27.65
CA ILE A 224 -5.61 -24.64 28.40
C ILE A 224 -6.23 -26.03 28.60
N THR A 225 -7.01 -26.21 29.67
CA THR A 225 -7.73 -27.47 29.92
C THR A 225 -9.22 -27.20 29.91
N ILE A 226 -9.96 -27.87 29.01
CA ILE A 226 -11.42 -27.75 28.86
C ILE A 226 -12.01 -29.15 28.93
N ASP A 227 -13.01 -29.37 29.77
CA ASP A 227 -13.67 -30.68 29.98
C ASP A 227 -12.71 -31.85 30.24
N GLY A 228 -11.56 -31.56 30.86
CA GLY A 228 -10.51 -32.55 31.16
C GLY A 228 -9.56 -32.85 30.00
N GLU A 229 -9.75 -32.24 28.83
CA GLU A 229 -8.83 -32.33 27.69
C GLU A 229 -7.85 -31.15 27.68
N ASP A 230 -6.57 -31.47 27.50
CA ASP A 230 -5.51 -30.46 27.32
C ASP A 230 -5.47 -29.99 25.87
N LEU A 231 -5.62 -28.69 25.67
CA LEU A 231 -5.67 -28.01 24.38
C LEU A 231 -4.59 -26.92 24.28
N CYS A 232 -4.16 -26.59 23.07
CA CYS A 232 -3.33 -25.44 22.76
C CYS A 232 -4.20 -24.37 22.11
N ASP A 233 -4.25 -23.20 22.72
CA ASP A 233 -4.98 -22.06 22.19
C ASP A 233 -4.11 -21.20 21.26
N ASP A 234 -4.74 -20.19 20.65
CA ASP A 234 -4.11 -19.17 19.81
C ASP A 234 -3.40 -19.70 18.55
N VAL A 235 -3.73 -20.90 18.08
CA VAL A 235 -3.10 -21.48 16.89
C VAL A 235 -3.58 -20.76 15.64
N PHE A 236 -2.64 -20.42 14.75
CA PHE A 236 -2.94 -19.84 13.46
C PHE A 236 -3.16 -20.97 12.43
N ASP A 237 -4.41 -21.28 12.12
CA ASP A 237 -4.72 -22.26 11.08
C ASP A 237 -4.78 -21.60 9.69
N LYS A 238 -3.66 -21.67 8.97
CA LYS A 238 -3.42 -20.96 7.70
C LYS A 238 -4.26 -21.50 6.53
N HIS A 239 -5.11 -20.66 5.94
CA HIS A 239 -5.83 -20.91 4.68
C HIS A 239 -5.02 -20.51 3.46
N VAL A 240 -4.35 -19.37 3.52
CA VAL A 240 -3.57 -18.79 2.42
C VAL A 240 -2.20 -18.40 2.94
N GLU A 241 -1.16 -18.64 2.15
CA GLU A 241 0.21 -18.27 2.48
C GLU A 241 0.62 -16.95 1.81
N ALA A 242 1.36 -16.10 2.53
CA ALA A 242 1.97 -14.90 1.97
C ALA A 242 2.88 -15.24 0.78
N GLY A 243 2.62 -14.61 -0.37
CA GLY A 243 3.32 -14.86 -1.62
C GLY A 243 2.68 -15.94 -2.50
N SER A 244 1.62 -16.61 -2.04
CA SER A 244 0.85 -17.52 -2.88
C SER A 244 -0.01 -16.78 -3.89
N GLU A 245 -0.21 -17.39 -5.06
CA GLU A 245 -1.13 -16.90 -6.07
C GLU A 245 -2.56 -17.30 -5.69
N VAL A 246 -3.45 -16.31 -5.67
CA VAL A 246 -4.86 -16.47 -5.32
C VAL A 246 -5.70 -16.02 -6.51
N LEU A 247 -6.58 -16.91 -6.98
CA LEU A 247 -7.55 -16.59 -8.03
C LEU A 247 -8.54 -15.54 -7.51
N SER A 248 -8.70 -14.44 -8.27
CA SER A 248 -9.61 -13.36 -7.88
C SER A 248 -11.06 -13.81 -8.00
N GLY A 249 -11.85 -13.56 -6.96
CA GLY A 249 -13.28 -13.92 -6.96
C GLY A 249 -13.58 -15.41 -6.82
N VAL A 250 -12.56 -16.24 -6.58
CA VAL A 250 -12.71 -17.70 -6.39
C VAL A 250 -12.42 -18.08 -4.94
N PHE A 251 -13.27 -18.94 -4.38
CA PHE A 251 -13.03 -19.52 -3.06
C PHE A 251 -11.81 -20.44 -3.08
N GLN A 252 -10.95 -20.26 -2.09
CA GLN A 252 -9.83 -21.15 -1.82
C GLN A 252 -10.33 -22.46 -1.20
N ASN A 253 -9.43 -23.42 -1.05
CA ASN A 253 -9.73 -24.71 -0.45
C ASN A 253 -10.43 -24.54 0.91
N GLU A 254 -11.48 -25.33 1.12
CA GLU A 254 -12.21 -25.33 2.39
C GLU A 254 -11.39 -26.01 3.49
N LYS A 255 -11.63 -25.57 4.73
CA LYS A 255 -11.17 -26.25 5.93
C LYS A 255 -12.36 -26.53 6.84
N ILE A 256 -12.25 -27.59 7.64
CA ILE A 256 -13.32 -28.04 8.50
C ILE A 256 -12.96 -27.71 9.94
N TYR A 257 -13.89 -27.04 10.62
CA TYR A 257 -13.78 -26.68 12.03
C TYR A 257 -14.90 -27.31 12.82
N TYR A 258 -14.64 -27.54 14.10
CA TYR A 258 -15.56 -28.16 15.05
C TYR A 258 -15.71 -27.25 16.27
N PRO A 259 -16.84 -27.31 16.97
CA PRO A 259 -16.93 -26.74 18.30
C PRO A 259 -15.92 -27.40 19.25
N LEU A 260 -15.54 -26.69 20.31
CA LEU A 260 -14.62 -27.22 21.32
C LEU A 260 -15.32 -28.24 22.20
N THR A 261 -16.59 -27.98 22.54
CA THR A 261 -17.40 -28.84 23.40
C THR A 261 -18.72 -29.23 22.74
N ASP A 262 -19.32 -30.32 23.19
CA ASP A 262 -20.66 -30.74 22.74
C ASP A 262 -21.74 -29.68 23.07
N ASN A 263 -21.48 -28.85 24.09
CA ASN A 263 -22.43 -27.83 24.55
C ASN A 263 -22.38 -26.53 23.75
N ASP A 264 -21.34 -26.32 22.95
CA ASP A 264 -21.16 -25.11 22.15
C ASP A 264 -22.33 -24.92 21.18
N THR A 265 -22.81 -23.68 21.13
CA THR A 265 -23.90 -23.23 20.25
C THR A 265 -23.46 -22.11 19.31
N ILE A 266 -22.25 -21.59 19.52
CA ILE A 266 -21.66 -20.51 18.74
C ILE A 266 -20.25 -20.93 18.35
N LEU A 267 -19.97 -20.93 17.05
CA LEU A 267 -18.64 -21.20 16.50
C LEU A 267 -18.08 -19.86 15.98
N PRO A 268 -17.14 -19.24 16.71
CA PRO A 268 -16.51 -18.02 16.24
C PRO A 268 -15.50 -18.32 15.12
N ILE A 269 -15.65 -17.65 13.98
CA ILE A 269 -14.60 -17.57 12.96
C ILE A 269 -13.86 -16.25 13.19
N VAL A 270 -12.66 -16.33 13.74
CA VAL A 270 -11.79 -15.17 13.94
C VAL A 270 -10.69 -15.20 12.88
N LEU A 271 -10.78 -14.32 11.89
CA LEU A 271 -9.84 -14.24 10.79
C LEU A 271 -8.63 -13.38 11.20
N TYR A 272 -7.43 -13.91 10.95
CA TYR A 272 -6.17 -13.22 11.15
C TYR A 272 -5.38 -13.11 9.84
N SER A 273 -4.60 -12.05 9.72
CA SER A 273 -3.57 -11.87 8.70
C SER A 273 -2.19 -11.93 9.36
N SER A 274 -1.15 -12.30 8.58
CA SER A 274 0.24 -12.24 9.04
C SER A 274 1.19 -11.90 7.89
N ALA A 275 2.19 -11.06 8.16
CA ALA A 275 3.29 -10.83 7.22
C ALA A 275 4.23 -12.05 7.06
N SER A 276 4.21 -12.97 8.02
CA SER A 276 4.96 -14.24 7.95
C SER A 276 4.31 -15.20 6.97
N LYS A 277 5.12 -16.03 6.28
CA LYS A 277 4.63 -17.13 5.44
C LYS A 277 4.06 -18.30 6.25
N SER A 278 4.61 -18.51 7.44
CA SER A 278 4.26 -19.65 8.30
C SER A 278 4.09 -19.21 9.75
N PRO A 279 3.12 -18.32 10.04
CA PRO A 279 2.73 -18.04 11.41
C PRO A 279 2.25 -19.34 12.06
N LYS A 280 2.67 -19.62 13.30
CA LYS A 280 2.15 -20.74 14.09
C LYS A 280 1.07 -20.29 15.06
N TYR A 281 1.19 -19.08 15.59
CA TYR A 281 0.24 -18.52 16.54
C TYR A 281 -0.26 -17.12 16.13
N ILE A 282 -1.47 -16.79 16.56
CA ILE A 282 -2.14 -15.52 16.23
C ILE A 282 -1.58 -14.30 16.98
N ASP A 283 -0.77 -14.53 18.02
CA ASP A 283 -0.07 -13.50 18.80
C ASP A 283 1.40 -13.31 18.39
N GLU A 284 1.85 -13.99 17.34
CA GLU A 284 3.16 -13.75 16.77
C GLU A 284 3.30 -12.33 16.21
N LYS A 285 4.53 -11.81 16.23
CA LYS A 285 4.80 -10.47 15.72
C LYS A 285 4.37 -10.35 14.25
N GLY A 286 3.52 -9.36 13.98
CA GLY A 286 3.00 -9.09 12.64
C GLY A 286 1.74 -9.88 12.28
N CYS A 287 1.13 -10.59 13.23
CA CYS A 287 -0.24 -11.07 13.14
C CYS A 287 -1.24 -9.97 13.54
N CYS A 288 -2.29 -9.80 12.75
CA CYS A 288 -3.35 -8.82 12.99
C CYS A 288 -4.72 -9.51 12.91
N CYS A 289 -5.62 -9.19 13.85
CA CYS A 289 -7.01 -9.63 13.75
C CYS A 289 -7.71 -8.83 12.66
N VAL A 290 -8.20 -9.51 11.63
CA VAL A 290 -8.90 -8.92 10.49
C VAL A 290 -10.39 -8.76 10.81
N GLY A 291 -10.97 -9.72 11.52
CA GLY A 291 -12.37 -9.67 11.91
C GLY A 291 -12.87 -10.94 12.58
N LYS A 292 -14.05 -10.83 13.20
CA LYS A 292 -14.72 -11.92 13.89
C LYS A 292 -16.15 -12.08 13.39
N TYR A 293 -16.55 -13.30 13.08
CA TYR A 293 -17.91 -13.66 12.74
C TYR A 293 -18.40 -14.79 13.63
N LEU A 294 -19.64 -14.70 14.12
CA LEU A 294 -20.23 -15.69 15.01
C LEU A 294 -21.24 -16.53 14.23
N VAL A 295 -20.98 -17.82 14.10
CA VAL A 295 -21.94 -18.77 13.52
C VAL A 295 -22.75 -19.39 14.64
N PHE A 296 -24.06 -19.15 14.63
CA PHE A 296 -25.00 -19.77 15.58
C PHE A 296 -25.47 -21.11 15.03
N CYS A 297 -25.11 -22.20 15.71
CA CYS A 297 -25.55 -23.54 15.39
C CYS A 297 -26.89 -23.79 16.09
N ASN A 298 -27.90 -24.20 15.32
CA ASN A 298 -29.17 -24.65 15.89
C ASN A 298 -28.92 -25.96 16.65
N ARG A 299 -29.34 -26.04 17.92
CA ARG A 299 -29.24 -27.28 18.70
C ARG A 299 -30.29 -28.29 18.23
N CYS A 300 -29.86 -29.51 17.92
CA CYS A 300 -30.69 -30.69 18.08
C CYS A 300 -30.30 -31.43 19.38
N LEU A 301 -31.29 -32.03 20.04
CA LEU A 301 -31.06 -32.80 21.27
C LEU A 301 -30.21 -34.03 20.95
N GLY A 302 -29.02 -34.12 21.55
CA GLY A 302 -28.11 -35.27 21.40
C GLY A 302 -26.96 -35.07 20.40
N ASP A 303 -26.83 -33.91 19.76
CA ASP A 303 -25.72 -33.62 18.86
C ASP A 303 -24.37 -33.64 19.57
N ARG A 304 -23.40 -34.37 19.01
CA ARG A 304 -22.01 -34.29 19.44
C ARG A 304 -21.27 -33.17 18.70
N LYS A 305 -20.08 -32.79 19.16
CA LYS A 305 -19.23 -31.80 18.48
C LYS A 305 -18.93 -32.18 17.03
N GLU A 306 -18.80 -33.47 16.72
CA GLU A 306 -18.57 -33.95 15.35
C GLU A 306 -19.78 -33.70 14.42
N ASP A 307 -20.99 -33.67 14.98
CA ASP A 307 -22.25 -33.41 14.28
C ASP A 307 -22.49 -31.92 14.02
N LYS A 308 -21.54 -31.04 14.42
CA LYS A 308 -21.62 -29.58 14.29
C LYS A 308 -20.46 -28.99 13.49
N ARG A 309 -19.85 -29.77 12.59
CA ARG A 309 -18.75 -29.26 11.74
C ARG A 309 -19.18 -28.06 10.90
N LEU A 310 -18.21 -27.21 10.64
CA LEU A 310 -18.35 -26.00 9.84
C LEU A 310 -17.29 -26.01 8.75
N LYS A 311 -17.71 -26.01 7.48
CA LYS A 311 -16.80 -25.89 6.34
C LYS A 311 -16.57 -24.42 6.06
N VAL A 312 -15.37 -23.94 6.29
CA VAL A 312 -15.00 -22.54 6.09
C VAL A 312 -14.10 -22.42 4.87
N ARG A 313 -14.39 -21.45 4.02
CA ARG A 313 -13.60 -21.11 2.84
C ARG A 313 -13.49 -19.60 2.69
N LEU A 314 -12.33 -19.16 2.22
CA LEU A 314 -12.03 -17.75 2.01
C LEU A 314 -12.02 -17.43 0.53
N LYS A 315 -12.57 -16.29 0.15
CA LYS A 315 -12.48 -15.74 -1.21
C LYS A 315 -11.94 -14.33 -1.13
N PHE A 316 -10.97 -14.05 -1.97
CA PHE A 316 -10.31 -12.76 -2.03
C PHE A 316 -10.82 -11.99 -3.25
N GLY A 317 -11.35 -10.79 -3.01
CA GLY A 317 -11.92 -9.95 -4.05
C GLY A 317 -11.65 -8.49 -3.75
N GLY A 318 -10.85 -7.83 -4.60
CA GLY A 318 -10.54 -6.40 -4.43
C GLY A 318 -9.86 -6.10 -3.09
N THR A 319 -10.56 -5.35 -2.22
CA THR A 319 -10.10 -4.87 -0.91
C THR A 319 -10.73 -5.59 0.28
N ASP A 320 -11.41 -6.72 0.04
CA ASP A 320 -12.11 -7.47 1.07
C ASP A 320 -11.77 -8.97 1.02
N VAL A 321 -11.94 -9.63 2.17
CA VAL A 321 -12.03 -11.09 2.28
C VAL A 321 -13.49 -11.45 2.53
N ASP A 322 -14.05 -12.22 1.60
CA ASP A 322 -15.32 -12.89 1.80
C ASP A 322 -15.04 -14.22 2.52
N VAL A 323 -15.70 -14.42 3.66
CA VAL A 323 -15.67 -15.66 4.42
C VAL A 323 -17.02 -16.34 4.25
N GLU A 324 -16.98 -17.60 3.82
CA GLU A 324 -18.16 -18.44 3.75
C GLU A 324 -18.00 -19.64 4.68
N ALA A 325 -19.05 -19.91 5.44
CA ALA A 325 -19.11 -21.01 6.38
C ALA A 325 -20.39 -21.81 6.15
N GLU A 326 -20.26 -23.07 5.74
CA GLU A 326 -21.38 -23.99 5.51
C GLU A 326 -21.51 -24.92 6.72
N ASP A 327 -22.70 -24.90 7.35
CA ASP A 327 -23.03 -25.81 8.45
C ASP A 327 -23.44 -27.21 7.95
N ASN A 328 -23.67 -28.13 8.88
CA ASN A 328 -24.06 -29.50 8.55
C ASN A 328 -25.45 -29.66 7.94
N HIS A 329 -26.29 -28.62 7.98
CA HIS A 329 -27.58 -28.60 7.31
C HIS A 329 -27.51 -27.98 5.91
N GLY A 330 -26.30 -27.65 5.44
CA GLY A 330 -26.07 -26.98 4.16
C GLY A 330 -26.43 -25.49 4.19
N LYS A 331 -26.66 -24.91 5.37
CA LYS A 331 -26.91 -23.47 5.51
C LYS A 331 -25.60 -22.73 5.35
N ILE A 332 -25.61 -21.75 4.46
CA ILE A 332 -24.45 -20.92 4.16
C ILE A 332 -24.51 -19.63 4.96
N HIS A 333 -23.49 -19.39 5.77
CA HIS A 333 -23.25 -18.16 6.49
C HIS A 333 -22.14 -17.36 5.81
N LYS A 334 -22.33 -16.05 5.66
CA LYS A 334 -21.39 -15.19 4.95
C LYS A 334 -20.98 -14.00 5.80
N ALA A 335 -19.70 -13.69 5.78
CA ALA A 335 -19.14 -12.47 6.34
C ALA A 335 -18.20 -11.83 5.33
N ARG A 336 -18.04 -10.52 5.41
CA ARG A 336 -17.06 -9.76 4.62
C ARG A 336 -16.24 -8.91 5.57
N PHE A 337 -14.93 -8.98 5.42
CA PHE A 337 -13.98 -8.18 6.20
C PHE A 337 -13.11 -7.35 5.27
N SER A 338 -13.04 -6.04 5.53
CA SER A 338 -12.22 -5.11 4.75
C SER A 338 -10.81 -5.00 5.33
N PHE A 339 -9.81 -4.85 4.45
CA PHE A 339 -8.42 -4.62 4.87
C PHE A 339 -8.14 -3.20 5.41
N ALA A 340 -9.13 -2.29 5.37
CA ALA A 340 -8.95 -0.85 5.53
C ALA A 340 -8.70 -0.34 6.96
N ASN A 341 -8.25 -1.19 7.88
CA ASN A 341 -7.97 -0.83 9.28
C ASN A 341 -6.47 -0.96 9.64
N GLU A 342 -5.57 -0.63 8.72
CA GLU A 342 -4.15 -0.39 9.03
C GLU A 342 -3.73 1.05 8.74
#